data_AF-A0A1C6FAC4-F1
#
_entry.id   AF-A0A1C6FAC4-F1
#
_cell.length_a   1.000
_cell.length_b   1.000
_cell.length_c   1.000
_cell.angle_alpha   90.00
_cell.angle_beta   90.00
_cell.angle_gamma   90.00
#
_symmetry.space_group_name_H-M   'P 1'
#
loop_
_entity.id
_entity.type
_entity.pdbx_description
1 polymer ?
#
loop_
_entity_poly.entity_id
_entity_poly.type
_entity_poly.pdbx_seq_one_letter_code
_entity_poly.pdbx_strand_id
1 'polypeptide(L)'
;MATLDELINSMYDMVQDAKGIPLAGEKCILERDRLLDLLDELRATLPNDLKTAQDIVEKRSEMLASGKREAESIRRQAEEDARQMVSETEIVVAARRKAKEVQGNAEIQARELRRVTNEYCEDTLKRTEEAVALSLEEIRKVRQRFKSIAK
;
A
#
# COMPACT_ATOMS: atom_id res chain seq x y z
N MET A 1 39.05 -20.81 32.42
CA MET A 1 38.35 -19.71 33.11
C MET A 1 37.05 -20.29 33.60
N ALA A 2 36.81 -20.21 34.90
CA ALA A 2 35.56 -20.70 35.46
C ALA A 2 34.41 -19.86 34.90
N THR A 3 33.27 -20.47 34.60
CA THR A 3 32.08 -19.71 34.19
C THR A 3 31.54 -18.91 35.37
N LEU A 4 30.79 -17.84 35.08
CA LEU A 4 30.11 -17.05 36.12
C LEU A 4 29.32 -17.93 37.10
N ASP A 5 28.67 -18.97 36.57
CA ASP A 5 27.90 -19.95 37.34
C ASP A 5 28.80 -20.78 38.26
N GLU A 6 29.95 -21.24 37.76
CA GLU A 6 30.94 -22.00 38.55
C GLU A 6 31.54 -21.17 39.70
N LEU A 7 31.80 -19.87 39.47
CA LEU A 7 32.28 -18.94 40.52
C LEU A 7 31.24 -18.76 41.63
N ILE A 8 29.98 -18.50 41.24
CA ILE A 8 28.87 -18.33 42.18
C ILE A 8 28.60 -19.62 42.96
N ASN A 9 28.56 -20.77 42.28
CA ASN A 9 28.36 -22.06 42.92
C ASN A 9 29.50 -22.39 43.88
N SER A 10 30.76 -22.12 43.49
CA SER A 10 31.92 -22.34 44.38
C SER A 10 31.86 -21.48 45.65
N MET A 11 31.43 -20.22 45.54
CA MET A 11 31.22 -19.36 46.70
C MET A 11 30.04 -19.85 47.57
N TYR A 12 28.96 -20.30 46.94
CA TYR A 12 27.78 -20.84 47.62
C TYR A 12 28.14 -22.10 48.42
N ASP A 13 28.81 -23.05 47.79
CA ASP A 13 29.29 -24.29 48.42
C ASP A 13 30.25 -23.99 49.58
N MET A 14 31.16 -23.00 49.40
CA MET A 14 32.08 -22.59 50.45
C MET A 14 31.34 -22.06 51.70
N VAL A 15 30.24 -21.33 51.53
CA VAL A 15 29.41 -20.84 52.64
C VAL A 15 28.57 -21.96 53.24
N GLN A 16 28.02 -22.84 52.40
CA GLN A 16 27.16 -23.94 52.83
C GLN A 16 27.93 -24.99 53.64
N ASP A 17 29.16 -25.30 53.25
CA ASP A 17 30.01 -26.31 53.91
C ASP A 17 30.87 -25.72 55.05
N ALA A 18 30.74 -24.42 55.30
CA ALA A 18 31.52 -23.71 56.31
C ALA A 18 31.25 -24.23 57.73
N LYS A 19 32.31 -24.44 58.51
CA LYS A 19 32.17 -24.93 59.88
C LYS A 19 31.55 -23.87 60.79
N GLY A 20 30.46 -24.22 61.48
CA GLY A 20 29.82 -23.36 62.47
C GLY A 20 30.69 -23.11 63.71
N ILE A 21 30.52 -21.96 64.35
CA ILE A 21 31.23 -21.58 65.59
C ILE A 21 30.34 -21.90 66.81
N PRO A 22 30.81 -22.71 67.78
CA PRO A 22 30.03 -23.02 68.98
C PRO A 22 29.63 -21.77 69.78
N LEU A 23 28.38 -21.74 70.27
CA LEU A 23 27.79 -20.63 71.04
C LEU A 23 27.66 -19.30 70.27
N ALA A 24 27.94 -19.27 68.96
CA ALA A 24 27.92 -18.06 68.13
C ALA A 24 26.69 -17.95 67.20
N GLY A 25 25.72 -18.86 67.32
CA GLY A 25 24.52 -18.89 66.47
C GLY A 25 24.83 -19.30 65.03
N GLU A 26 24.28 -18.58 64.05
CA GLU A 26 24.41 -18.82 62.60
C GLU A 26 25.75 -18.37 61.99
N LYS A 27 26.81 -18.24 62.81
CA LYS A 27 28.14 -17.79 62.33
C LYS A 27 29.00 -18.98 61.94
N CYS A 28 29.68 -18.87 60.80
CA CYS A 28 30.59 -19.88 60.27
C CYS A 28 32.02 -19.33 60.06
N ILE A 29 32.99 -20.24 59.98
CA ILE A 29 34.41 -19.95 59.69
C ILE A 29 34.65 -20.14 58.20
N LEU A 30 35.19 -19.11 57.55
CA LEU A 30 35.52 -19.10 56.13
C LEU A 30 36.99 -18.72 55.92
N GLU A 31 37.58 -19.27 54.86
CA GLU A 31 38.88 -18.85 54.37
C GLU A 31 38.72 -17.52 53.61
N ARG A 32 39.02 -16.43 54.31
CA ARG A 32 38.81 -15.07 53.81
C ARG A 32 39.50 -14.83 52.47
N ASP A 33 40.76 -15.21 52.34
CA ASP A 33 41.56 -14.88 51.15
C ASP A 33 40.99 -15.59 49.91
N ARG A 34 40.63 -16.87 50.06
CA ARG A 34 40.00 -17.65 48.98
C ARG A 34 38.64 -17.10 48.54
N LEU A 35 37.81 -16.61 49.46
CA LEU A 35 36.53 -15.98 49.12
C LEU A 35 36.74 -14.63 48.42
N LEU A 36 37.73 -13.85 48.86
CA LEU A 36 38.07 -12.57 48.23
C LEU A 36 38.60 -12.76 46.81
N ASP A 37 39.41 -13.79 46.57
CA ASP A 37 39.90 -14.12 45.22
C ASP A 37 38.75 -14.45 44.26
N LEU A 38 37.77 -15.26 44.71
CA LEU A 38 36.57 -15.59 43.91
C LEU A 38 35.72 -14.33 43.64
N LEU A 39 35.59 -13.44 44.63
CA LEU A 39 34.87 -12.17 44.47
C LEU A 39 35.57 -11.22 43.50
N ASP A 40 36.90 -11.16 43.51
CA ASP A 40 37.67 -10.34 42.60
C ASP A 40 37.61 -10.87 41.17
N GLU A 41 37.66 -12.19 40.97
CA GLU A 41 37.47 -12.82 39.65
C GLU A 41 36.04 -12.55 39.11
N LEU A 42 35.03 -12.68 39.97
CA LEU A 42 33.64 -12.34 39.65
C LEU A 42 33.51 -10.85 39.25
N ARG A 43 34.11 -9.94 40.02
CA ARG A 43 34.05 -8.49 39.76
C ARG A 43 34.77 -8.10 38.48
N ALA A 44 35.83 -8.82 38.11
CA ALA A 44 36.56 -8.59 36.87
C ALA A 44 35.80 -9.09 35.63
N THR A 45 35.09 -10.22 35.75
CA THR A 45 34.50 -10.93 34.60
C THR A 45 33.07 -10.49 34.30
N LEU A 46 32.25 -10.32 35.34
CA LEU A 46 30.82 -10.03 35.23
C LEU A 46 30.48 -8.79 34.38
N PRO A 47 31.17 -7.64 34.51
CA PRO A 47 30.84 -6.46 33.71
C PRO A 47 31.02 -6.68 32.21
N ASN A 48 32.03 -7.46 31.81
CA ASN A 48 32.32 -7.73 30.41
C ASN A 48 31.28 -8.68 29.79
N ASP A 49 30.86 -9.70 30.53
CA ASP A 49 29.83 -10.65 30.10
C ASP A 49 28.47 -9.95 29.95
N LEU A 50 28.10 -9.10 30.91
CA LEU A 50 26.88 -8.30 30.83
C LEU A 50 26.90 -7.35 29.63
N LYS A 51 28.03 -6.68 29.37
CA LYS A 51 28.18 -5.82 28.20
C LYS A 51 28.05 -6.62 26.91
N THR A 52 28.69 -7.78 26.83
CA THR A 52 28.61 -8.65 25.65
C THR A 52 27.17 -9.12 25.40
N ALA A 53 26.43 -9.48 26.44
CA ALA A 53 25.03 -9.85 26.33
C ALA A 53 24.16 -8.68 25.83
N GLN A 54 24.38 -7.46 26.35
CA GLN A 54 23.69 -6.25 25.88
C GLN A 54 23.99 -5.97 24.41
N ASP A 55 25.26 -6.02 24.00
CA ASP A 55 25.68 -5.80 22.62
C ASP A 55 25.04 -6.83 21.66
N ILE A 56 24.91 -8.10 22.09
CA ILE A 56 24.23 -9.14 21.29
C ILE A 56 22.75 -8.80 21.10
N VAL A 57 22.06 -8.37 22.16
CA VAL A 57 20.64 -8.00 22.10
C VAL A 57 20.43 -6.77 21.21
N GLU A 58 21.31 -5.78 21.29
CA GLU A 58 21.26 -4.58 20.46
C GLU A 58 21.50 -4.93 18.98
N LYS A 59 22.58 -5.65 18.67
CA LYS A 59 22.88 -6.09 17.29
C LYS A 59 21.76 -6.94 16.69
N ARG A 60 21.13 -7.82 17.49
CA ARG A 60 19.96 -8.59 17.04
C ARG A 60 18.80 -7.66 16.69
N SER A 61 18.51 -6.67 17.53
CA SER A 61 17.45 -5.70 17.30
C SER A 61 17.70 -4.90 16.02
N GLU A 62 18.93 -4.43 15.81
CA GLU A 62 19.35 -3.72 14.60
C GLU A 62 19.22 -4.59 13.34
N MET A 63 19.70 -5.84 13.40
CA MET A 63 19.60 -6.80 12.30
C MET A 63 18.14 -7.06 11.92
N LEU A 64 17.26 -7.25 12.90
CA LEU A 64 15.82 -7.43 12.66
C LEU A 64 15.18 -6.18 12.05
N ALA A 65 15.54 -4.99 12.52
CA ALA A 65 15.04 -3.74 11.96
C ALA A 65 15.51 -3.53 10.51
N SER A 66 16.79 -3.81 10.23
CA SER A 66 17.35 -3.75 8.88
C SER A 66 16.67 -4.73 7.95
N GLY A 67 16.54 -6.00 8.36
CA GLY A 67 15.88 -7.03 7.56
C GLY A 67 14.41 -6.71 7.27
N LYS A 68 13.67 -6.12 8.22
CA LYS A 68 12.31 -5.64 7.97
C LYS A 68 12.26 -4.53 6.92
N ARG A 69 13.16 -3.55 7.00
CA ARG A 69 13.23 -2.46 6.00
C ARG A 69 13.57 -2.99 4.62
N GLU A 70 14.52 -3.91 4.53
CA GLU A 70 14.91 -4.54 3.26
C GLU A 70 13.76 -5.36 2.67
N ALA A 71 13.08 -6.18 3.48
CA ALA A 71 11.91 -6.93 3.03
C ALA A 71 10.78 -6.02 2.53
N GLU A 72 10.52 -4.89 3.20
CA GLU A 72 9.55 -3.89 2.73
C GLU A 72 9.98 -3.26 1.41
N SER A 73 11.28 -2.95 1.24
CA SER A 73 11.82 -2.41 -0.01
C SER A 73 11.66 -3.40 -1.16
N ILE A 74 12.02 -4.67 -0.94
CA ILE A 74 11.86 -5.75 -1.94
C ILE A 74 10.39 -5.91 -2.31
N ARG A 75 9.48 -5.91 -1.33
CA ARG A 75 8.04 -6.03 -1.60
C ARG A 75 7.54 -4.87 -2.45
N ARG A 76 7.90 -3.63 -2.13
CA ARG A 76 7.51 -2.45 -2.90
C ARG A 76 8.03 -2.51 -4.34
N GLN A 77 9.29 -2.88 -4.53
CA GLN A 77 9.87 -3.02 -5.86
C GLN A 77 9.14 -4.10 -6.67
N ALA A 78 8.89 -5.27 -6.08
CA ALA A 78 8.18 -6.36 -6.76
C ALA A 78 6.73 -5.98 -7.13
N GLU A 79 6.04 -5.22 -6.27
CA GLU A 79 4.70 -4.70 -6.58
C GLU A 79 4.73 -3.69 -7.74
N GLU A 80 5.75 -2.83 -7.81
CA GLU A 80 5.92 -1.86 -8.90
C GLU A 80 6.26 -2.56 -10.23
N ASP A 81 7.21 -3.51 -10.20
CA ASP A 81 7.58 -4.32 -11.37
C ASP A 81 6.37 -5.12 -11.88
N ALA A 82 5.57 -5.71 -10.99
CA ALA A 82 4.36 -6.42 -11.36
C ALA A 82 3.33 -5.50 -12.04
N ARG A 83 3.14 -4.29 -11.51
CA ARG A 83 2.24 -3.29 -12.15
C ARG A 83 2.74 -2.90 -13.53
N GLN A 84 4.05 -2.70 -13.69
CA GLN A 84 4.64 -2.36 -14.97
C GLN A 84 4.46 -3.51 -15.97
N MET A 85 4.82 -4.75 -15.60
CA MET A 85 4.63 -5.93 -16.44
C MET A 85 3.17 -6.07 -16.89
N VAL A 86 2.20 -5.93 -15.99
CA VAL A 86 0.78 -6.00 -16.36
C VAL A 86 0.38 -4.89 -17.33
N SER A 87 0.85 -3.65 -17.11
CA SER A 87 0.57 -2.54 -18.02
C SER A 87 1.19 -2.74 -19.40
N GLU A 88 2.30 -3.46 -19.48
CA GLU A 88 3.01 -3.78 -20.72
C GLU A 88 2.50 -5.05 -21.40
N THR A 89 1.60 -5.81 -20.76
CA THR A 89 1.01 -6.99 -21.39
C THR A 89 0.32 -6.61 -22.70
N GLU A 90 0.58 -7.41 -23.74
CA GLU A 90 -0.05 -7.23 -25.05
C GLU A 90 -1.58 -7.18 -24.97
N ILE A 91 -2.16 -7.87 -23.98
CA ILE A 91 -3.60 -7.85 -23.69
C ILE A 91 -4.07 -6.44 -23.31
N VAL A 92 -3.37 -5.76 -22.39
CA VAL A 92 -3.75 -4.40 -21.97
C VAL A 92 -3.55 -3.41 -23.11
N VAL A 93 -2.47 -3.55 -23.90
CA VAL A 93 -2.23 -2.72 -25.09
C VAL A 93 -3.32 -2.93 -26.15
N ALA A 94 -3.65 -4.19 -26.45
CA ALA A 94 -4.72 -4.54 -27.39
C ALA A 94 -6.09 -4.03 -26.91
N ALA A 95 -6.39 -4.17 -25.61
CA ALA A 95 -7.61 -3.66 -25.01
C ALA A 95 -7.71 -2.13 -25.14
N ARG A 96 -6.62 -1.39 -24.86
CA ARG A 96 -6.57 0.08 -25.04
C ARG A 96 -6.74 0.48 -26.50
N ARG A 97 -6.11 -0.25 -27.43
CA ARG A 97 -6.27 -0.01 -28.88
C ARG A 97 -7.72 -0.22 -29.30
N LYS A 98 -8.34 -1.33 -28.86
CA LYS A 98 -9.74 -1.62 -29.17
C LYS A 98 -10.70 -0.59 -28.58
N ALA A 99 -10.45 -0.15 -27.34
CA ALA A 99 -11.24 0.90 -26.70
C ALA A 99 -11.19 2.21 -27.52
N LYS A 100 -10.01 2.63 -27.97
CA LYS A 100 -9.86 3.81 -28.85
C LYS A 100 -10.57 3.64 -30.19
N GLU A 101 -10.50 2.45 -30.79
CA GLU A 101 -11.20 2.14 -32.04
C GLU A 101 -12.72 2.22 -31.86
N VAL A 102 -13.26 1.62 -30.79
CA VAL A 102 -14.69 1.66 -30.47
C VAL A 102 -15.15 3.10 -30.23
N GLN A 103 -14.39 3.88 -29.47
CA GLN A 103 -14.69 5.29 -29.23
C GLN A 103 -14.68 6.11 -30.53
N GLY A 104 -13.65 5.95 -31.36
CA GLY A 104 -13.56 6.63 -32.65
C GLY A 104 -14.73 6.28 -33.58
N ASN A 105 -15.10 5.00 -33.64
CA ASN A 105 -16.25 4.54 -34.42
C ASN A 105 -17.58 5.11 -33.89
N ALA A 106 -17.76 5.14 -32.56
CA ALA A 106 -18.95 5.73 -31.94
C ALA A 106 -19.05 7.22 -32.23
N GLU A 107 -17.93 7.96 -32.20
CA GLU A 107 -17.90 9.38 -32.53
C GLU A 107 -18.22 9.64 -34.01
N ILE A 108 -17.71 8.82 -34.93
CA ILE A 108 -18.03 8.90 -36.36
C ILE A 108 -19.52 8.65 -36.58
N GLN A 109 -20.07 7.58 -36.01
CA GLN A 109 -21.49 7.25 -36.11
C GLN A 109 -22.38 8.35 -35.52
N ALA A 110 -22.00 8.93 -34.38
CA ALA A 110 -22.74 10.03 -33.78
C ALA A 110 -22.76 11.28 -34.66
N ARG A 111 -21.62 11.61 -35.30
CA ARG A 111 -21.55 12.73 -36.25
C ARG A 111 -22.42 12.48 -37.48
N GLU A 112 -22.35 11.28 -38.03
CA GLU A 112 -23.13 10.93 -39.21
C GLU A 112 -24.63 10.91 -38.92
N LEU A 113 -25.04 10.35 -37.78
CA LEU A 113 -26.44 10.37 -37.34
C LEU A 113 -26.96 11.80 -37.21
N ARG A 114 -26.17 12.72 -36.62
CA ARG A 114 -26.54 14.14 -36.53
C ARG A 114 -26.71 14.77 -37.90
N ARG A 115 -25.79 14.50 -38.84
CA ARG A 115 -25.86 15.03 -40.22
C ARG A 115 -27.14 14.56 -40.91
N VAL A 116 -27.39 13.24 -40.90
CA VAL A 116 -28.57 12.63 -41.53
C VAL A 116 -29.86 13.15 -40.89
N THR A 117 -29.89 13.30 -39.56
CA THR A 117 -31.07 13.84 -38.87
C THR A 117 -31.33 15.30 -39.27
N ASN A 118 -30.27 16.12 -39.38
CA ASN A 118 -30.41 17.51 -39.78
C ASN A 118 -30.94 17.64 -41.21
N GLU A 119 -30.39 16.85 -42.15
CA GLU A 119 -30.86 16.80 -43.54
C GLU A 119 -32.32 16.36 -43.63
N TYR A 120 -32.71 15.35 -42.85
CA TYR A 120 -34.10 14.89 -42.79
C TYR A 120 -35.05 15.97 -42.24
N CYS A 121 -34.65 16.65 -41.17
CA CYS A 121 -35.43 17.76 -40.61
C CYS A 121 -35.58 18.91 -41.61
N GLU A 122 -34.52 19.26 -42.33
CA GLU A 122 -34.54 20.33 -43.34
C GLU A 122 -35.46 19.99 -44.52
N ASP A 123 -35.39 18.77 -45.06
CA ASP A 123 -36.29 18.31 -46.13
C ASP A 123 -37.75 18.30 -45.66
N THR A 124 -38.00 17.81 -44.45
CA THR A 124 -39.35 17.79 -43.87
C THR A 124 -39.89 19.20 -43.71
N LEU A 125 -39.10 20.12 -43.14
CA LEU A 125 -39.49 21.52 -42.97
C LEU A 125 -39.78 22.19 -44.31
N LYS A 126 -38.91 21.99 -45.31
CA LYS A 126 -39.10 22.53 -46.66
C LYS A 126 -40.41 22.05 -47.29
N ARG A 127 -40.71 20.75 -47.23
CA ARG A 127 -41.98 20.20 -47.75
C ARG A 127 -43.19 20.78 -47.02
N THR A 128 -43.09 20.97 -45.70
CA THR A 128 -44.18 21.60 -44.94
C THR A 128 -44.36 23.07 -45.28
N GLU A 129 -43.28 23.81 -45.52
CA GLU A 129 -43.32 25.21 -45.97
C GLU A 129 -43.99 25.33 -47.34
N GLU A 130 -43.61 24.48 -48.29
CA GLU A 130 -44.21 24.42 -49.63
C GLU A 130 -45.72 24.12 -49.55
N ALA A 131 -46.12 23.15 -48.73
CA ALA A 131 -47.53 22.81 -48.53
C ALA A 131 -48.33 23.98 -47.93
N VAL A 132 -47.79 24.64 -46.90
CA VAL A 132 -48.44 25.81 -46.27
C VAL A 132 -48.54 26.97 -47.25
N ALA A 133 -47.53 27.22 -48.08
CA ALA A 133 -47.55 28.27 -49.09
C ALA A 133 -48.66 28.05 -50.13
N LEU A 134 -48.82 26.81 -50.60
CA LEU A 134 -49.91 26.43 -51.51
C LEU A 134 -51.29 26.64 -50.86
N SER A 135 -51.49 26.13 -49.65
CA SER A 135 -52.76 26.33 -48.92
C SER A 135 -53.07 27.81 -48.68
N LEU A 136 -52.06 28.63 -48.38
CA LEU A 136 -52.24 30.07 -48.22
C LEU A 136 -52.65 30.75 -49.53
N GLU A 137 -52.09 30.32 -50.65
CA GLU A 137 -52.48 30.84 -51.97
C GLU A 137 -53.92 30.49 -52.31
N GLU A 138 -54.37 29.27 -52.02
CA GLU A 138 -55.77 28.86 -52.16
C GLU A 138 -56.71 29.72 -51.30
N ILE A 139 -56.37 29.94 -50.03
CA ILE A 139 -57.15 30.82 -49.14
C ILE A 139 -57.22 32.25 -49.70
N ARG A 140 -56.11 32.78 -50.21
CA ARG A 140 -56.07 34.11 -50.85
C ARG A 140 -57.00 34.18 -52.07
N LYS A 141 -57.00 33.15 -52.92
CA LYS A 141 -57.90 33.05 -54.09
C LYS A 141 -59.37 33.00 -53.65
N VAL A 142 -59.72 32.18 -52.64
CA VAL A 142 -61.08 32.10 -52.09
C VAL A 142 -61.51 33.46 -51.54
N ARG A 143 -60.65 34.14 -50.77
CA ARG A 143 -60.93 35.47 -50.20
C ARG A 143 -61.16 36.52 -51.30
N GLN A 144 -60.37 36.50 -52.37
CA GLN A 144 -60.55 37.41 -53.51
C GLN A 144 -61.90 37.18 -54.21
N ARG A 145 -62.26 35.92 -54.48
CA ARG A 145 -63.56 35.56 -55.08
C ARG A 145 -64.74 36.03 -54.21
N PHE A 146 -64.65 35.83 -52.89
CA PHE A 146 -65.69 36.28 -51.98
C PHE A 146 -65.85 37.81 -52.00
N LYS A 147 -64.73 38.55 -52.03
CA LYS A 147 -64.74 40.02 -52.13
C LYS A 147 -65.33 40.54 -53.45
N SER A 148 -65.13 39.83 -54.56
CA SER A 148 -65.72 40.22 -55.85
C SER A 148 -67.21 39.92 -55.95
N ILE A 149 -67.73 38.94 -55.19
CA ILE A 149 -69.15 38.60 -55.13
C ILE A 149 -69.92 39.51 -54.17
N ALA A 150 -69.25 40.05 -53.14
CA ALA A 150 -69.85 40.97 -52.16
C ALA A 150 -69.94 42.44 -52.64
N LYS A 151 -69.64 42.72 -53.90
CA LYS A 151 -69.84 44.02 -54.57
C LYS A 151 -71.01 43.91 -55.54
#